data_AF-A0AAW2XZE1-F1
#
_entry.id   AF-A0AAW2XZE1-F1
#
_cell.length_a   1.000
_cell.length_b   1.000
_cell.length_c   1.000
_cell.angle_alpha   90.00
_cell.angle_beta   90.00
_cell.angle_gamma   90.00
#
_symmetry.space_group_name_H-M   'P 1'
#
loop_
_entity.id
_entity.type
_entity.pdbx_description
1 polymer ?
#
loop_
_entity_poly.entity_id
_entity_poly.type
_entity_poly.pdbx_seq_one_letter_code
_entity_poly.pdbx_strand_id
1 'polypeptide(L)'
;MKTPHPKNPTCTNPSRSIIRTRFAVRFLNAMKKLNKKTPPSRRYHTIRAAACASMASAVGPRRAWSRAILRKIRARTLRDYIINKSRNHRLITRRKSTGLLRGNPRDQEEVGFRQEDDLRGLVPGGEGMGFCRLLSETAHYIKCLRAQVQVMTNILDHYNST
;
A
#
# COMPACT_ATOMS: atom_id res chain seq x y z
N MET A 1 -32.94 -43.46 4.34
CA MET A 1 -31.89 -43.29 3.32
C MET A 1 -31.49 -41.81 3.31
N LYS A 2 -30.25 -41.48 3.70
CA LYS A 2 -29.78 -40.10 3.87
C LYS A 2 -28.98 -39.72 2.61
N THR A 3 -29.52 -38.82 1.79
CA THR A 3 -28.82 -38.31 0.60
C THR A 3 -27.67 -37.40 1.02
N PRO A 4 -26.48 -37.50 0.41
CA PRO A 4 -25.39 -36.59 0.70
C PRO A 4 -25.59 -35.27 -0.05
N HIS A 5 -25.53 -34.16 0.69
CA HIS A 5 -25.48 -32.82 0.12
C HIS A 5 -24.25 -32.66 -0.78
N PRO A 6 -24.38 -32.04 -1.98
CA PRO A 6 -23.24 -31.74 -2.82
C PRO A 6 -22.36 -30.69 -2.15
N LYS A 7 -21.09 -31.01 -1.98
CA LYS A 7 -20.05 -30.06 -1.55
C LYS A 7 -19.98 -28.95 -2.59
N ASN A 8 -20.35 -27.73 -2.19
CA ASN A 8 -20.20 -26.53 -3.01
C ASN A 8 -18.73 -26.42 -3.47
N PRO A 9 -18.45 -26.40 -4.78
CA PRO A 9 -17.11 -26.07 -5.26
C PRO A 9 -16.85 -24.61 -4.91
N THR A 10 -15.90 -24.38 -4.00
CA THR A 10 -15.33 -23.06 -3.74
C THR A 10 -14.71 -22.58 -5.05
N CYS A 11 -15.48 -21.81 -5.83
CA CYS A 11 -15.02 -21.20 -7.07
C CYS A 11 -14.08 -20.04 -6.71
N THR A 12 -12.86 -20.39 -6.27
CA THR A 12 -11.75 -19.44 -6.10
C THR A 12 -11.28 -19.05 -7.48
N ASN A 13 -11.87 -17.96 -8.00
CA ASN A 13 -11.45 -17.33 -9.25
C ASN A 13 -9.92 -17.29 -9.33
N PRO A 14 -9.28 -17.98 -10.30
CA PRO A 14 -7.85 -18.28 -10.27
C PRO A 14 -6.98 -17.02 -10.21
N SER A 15 -7.44 -15.92 -10.81
CA SER A 15 -6.77 -14.61 -10.72
C SER A 15 -6.72 -14.05 -9.29
N ARG A 16 -7.75 -14.29 -8.47
CA ARG A 16 -7.81 -13.88 -7.06
C ARG A 16 -6.82 -14.70 -6.23
N SER A 17 -6.74 -16.01 -6.49
CA SER A 17 -5.80 -16.90 -5.80
C SER A 17 -4.35 -16.52 -6.10
N ILE A 18 -4.01 -16.26 -7.37
CA ILE A 18 -2.65 -15.90 -7.79
C ILE A 18 -2.17 -14.59 -7.16
N ILE A 19 -3.00 -13.53 -7.19
CA ILE A 19 -2.63 -12.24 -6.57
C ILE A 19 -2.41 -12.42 -5.07
N ARG A 20 -3.28 -13.19 -4.41
CA ARG A 20 -3.18 -13.50 -2.97
C ARG A 20 -1.88 -14.23 -2.63
N THR A 21 -1.54 -15.28 -3.37
CA THR A 21 -0.30 -16.04 -3.17
C THR A 21 0.94 -15.18 -3.42
N ARG A 22 0.96 -14.42 -4.53
CA ARG A 22 2.06 -13.49 -4.84
C ARG A 22 2.21 -12.41 -3.77
N PHE A 23 1.10 -11.89 -3.27
CA PHE A 23 1.09 -10.93 -2.17
C PHE A 23 1.69 -11.55 -0.91
N ALA A 24 1.21 -12.72 -0.49
CA ALA A 24 1.68 -13.41 0.73
C ALA A 24 3.18 -13.67 0.69
N VAL A 25 3.69 -14.27 -0.38
CA VAL A 25 5.13 -14.56 -0.53
C VAL A 25 5.97 -13.28 -0.43
N ARG A 26 5.57 -12.21 -1.13
CA ARG A 26 6.28 -10.93 -1.10
C ARG A 26 6.22 -10.27 0.28
N PHE A 27 5.06 -10.31 0.92
CA PHE A 27 4.83 -9.72 2.23
C PHE A 27 5.65 -10.44 3.30
N LEU A 28 5.64 -11.77 3.33
CA LEU A 28 6.45 -12.56 4.26
C LEU A 28 7.95 -12.31 4.04
N ASN A 29 8.42 -12.22 2.80
CA ASN A 29 9.81 -11.87 2.51
C ASN A 29 10.16 -10.45 2.98
N ALA A 30 9.24 -9.49 2.85
CA ALA A 30 9.43 -8.16 3.40
C ALA A 30 9.49 -8.20 4.93
N MET A 31 8.56 -8.90 5.58
CA MET A 31 8.50 -9.04 7.05
C MET A 31 9.76 -9.71 7.62
N LYS A 32 10.31 -10.74 6.96
CA LYS A 32 11.59 -11.34 7.33
C LYS A 32 12.74 -10.31 7.34
N LYS A 33 12.75 -9.37 6.38
CA LYS A 33 13.74 -8.29 6.31
C LYS A 33 13.53 -7.18 7.34
N LEU A 34 12.30 -7.00 7.84
CA LEU A 34 11.98 -5.97 8.82
C LEU A 34 12.44 -6.31 10.24
N ASN A 35 12.99 -7.50 10.47
CA ASN A 35 13.29 -7.99 11.80
C ASN A 35 14.72 -7.63 12.24
N LYS A 36 14.85 -6.62 13.12
CA LYS A 36 15.79 -6.48 14.27
C LYS A 36 16.13 -5.03 14.67
N LYS A 37 15.92 -4.02 13.80
CA LYS A 37 16.39 -2.62 14.06
C LYS A 37 15.32 -1.53 13.95
N THR A 38 14.08 -1.86 13.61
CA THR A 38 13.03 -0.84 13.47
C THR A 38 12.46 -0.47 14.85
N PRO A 39 12.52 0.81 15.27
CA PRO A 39 11.96 1.21 16.55
C PRO A 39 10.44 0.98 16.57
N PRO A 40 9.85 0.63 17.73
CA PRO A 40 8.41 0.36 17.85
C PRO A 40 7.52 1.44 17.23
N SER A 41 7.88 2.73 17.42
CA SER A 41 7.17 3.89 16.87
C SER A 41 7.09 3.91 15.33
N ARG A 42 8.05 3.30 14.63
CA ARG A 42 8.08 3.21 13.16
C ARG A 42 7.64 1.85 12.62
N ARG A 43 7.46 0.86 13.49
CA ARG A 43 7.14 -0.52 13.11
C ARG A 43 5.82 -0.60 12.36
N TYR A 44 4.76 0.03 12.87
CA TYR A 44 3.44 0.09 12.20
C TYR A 44 3.54 0.65 10.77
N HIS A 45 4.17 1.81 10.61
CA HIS A 45 4.31 2.49 9.31
C HIS A 45 5.10 1.64 8.31
N THR A 46 6.11 0.93 8.80
CA THR A 46 6.96 0.06 7.98
C THR A 46 6.21 -1.20 7.55
N ILE A 47 5.45 -1.82 8.45
CA ILE A 47 4.57 -2.95 8.14
C ILE A 47 3.53 -2.53 7.09
N ARG A 48 2.86 -1.39 7.31
CA ARG A 48 1.87 -0.85 6.37
C ARG A 48 2.49 -0.60 4.99
N ALA A 49 3.68 0.01 4.94
CA ALA A 49 4.40 0.24 3.70
C ALA A 49 4.78 -1.06 3.00
N ALA A 50 5.27 -2.07 3.74
CA ALA A 50 5.60 -3.38 3.20
C ALA A 50 4.37 -4.12 2.64
N ALA A 51 3.23 -4.03 3.32
CA ALA A 51 1.98 -4.59 2.85
C ALA A 51 1.52 -3.90 1.54
N CYS A 52 1.49 -2.56 1.51
CA CYS A 52 1.15 -1.82 0.29
C CYS A 52 2.12 -2.12 -0.86
N ALA A 53 3.44 -2.17 -0.60
CA ALA A 53 4.45 -2.50 -1.61
C ALA A 53 4.26 -3.90 -2.18
N SER A 54 4.04 -4.88 -1.30
CA SER A 54 3.87 -6.29 -1.67
C SER A 54 2.59 -6.48 -2.49
N MET A 55 1.49 -5.82 -2.10
CA MET A 55 0.21 -5.87 -2.80
C MET A 55 0.33 -5.23 -4.20
N ALA A 56 0.91 -4.03 -4.30
CA ALA A 56 1.14 -3.36 -5.58
C ALA A 56 2.04 -4.19 -6.51
N SER A 57 3.14 -4.75 -5.98
CA SER A 57 4.06 -5.59 -6.73
C SER A 57 3.45 -6.93 -7.19
N ALA A 58 2.50 -7.48 -6.42
CA ALA A 58 1.79 -8.70 -6.78
C ALA A 58 0.86 -8.50 -7.99
N VAL A 59 0.31 -7.29 -8.14
CA VAL A 59 -0.59 -6.91 -9.24
C VAL A 59 0.18 -6.48 -10.49
N GLY A 60 1.36 -5.88 -10.32
CA GLY A 60 2.25 -5.50 -11.41
C GLY A 60 1.96 -4.11 -12.01
N PRO A 61 2.76 -3.70 -13.02
CA PRO A 61 2.84 -2.31 -13.47
C PRO A 61 1.64 -1.84 -14.32
N ARG A 62 0.76 -2.76 -14.75
CA ARG A 62 -0.37 -2.43 -15.61
C ARG A 62 -1.42 -1.56 -14.90
N ARG A 63 -1.55 -1.70 -13.57
CA ARG A 63 -2.50 -0.92 -12.76
C ARG A 63 -1.92 0.43 -12.38
N ALA A 64 -2.70 1.49 -12.61
CA ALA A 64 -2.31 2.85 -12.28
C ALA A 64 -2.13 3.04 -10.78
N TRP A 65 -3.04 2.49 -9.97
CA TRP A 65 -2.93 2.57 -8.51
C TRP A 65 -1.69 1.86 -7.98
N SER A 66 -1.29 0.73 -8.59
CA SER A 66 -0.09 0.00 -8.21
C SER A 66 1.17 0.85 -8.46
N ARG A 67 1.27 1.48 -9.63
CA ARG A 67 2.38 2.39 -9.94
C ARG A 67 2.41 3.57 -8.98
N ALA A 68 1.26 4.15 -8.65
CA ALA A 68 1.17 5.28 -7.73
C ALA A 68 1.72 4.91 -6.34
N ILE A 69 1.32 3.75 -5.78
CA ILE A 69 1.86 3.23 -4.52
C ILE A 69 3.38 3.05 -4.60
N LEU A 70 3.87 2.35 -5.64
CA LEU A 70 5.30 2.05 -5.78
C LEU A 70 6.15 3.33 -5.94
N ARG A 71 5.66 4.32 -6.70
CA ARG A 71 6.30 5.63 -6.84
C ARG A 71 6.34 6.37 -5.50
N LYS A 72 5.24 6.37 -4.74
CA LYS A 72 5.18 7.01 -3.41
C LYS A 72 6.19 6.40 -2.44
N ILE A 73 6.35 5.08 -2.47
CA ILE A 73 7.33 4.36 -1.63
C ILE A 73 8.75 4.69 -2.07
N ARG A 74 9.07 4.60 -3.37
CA ARG A 74 10.40 4.95 -3.90
C ARG A 74 10.79 6.39 -3.61
N ALA A 75 9.86 7.33 -3.76
CA ALA A 75 10.09 8.74 -3.46
C ALA A 75 10.37 8.98 -1.97
N ARG A 76 9.72 8.24 -1.06
CA ARG A 76 10.05 8.29 0.37
C ARG A 76 11.46 7.78 0.64
N THR A 77 11.81 6.61 0.10
CA THR A 77 13.15 6.03 0.27
C THR A 77 14.25 6.95 -0.27
N LEU A 78 14.03 7.56 -1.44
CA LEU A 78 14.97 8.52 -2.01
C LEU A 78 15.10 9.77 -1.13
N ARG A 79 13.99 10.32 -0.63
CA ARG A 79 14.02 11.45 0.30
C ARG A 79 14.76 11.11 1.59
N ASP A 80 14.49 9.95 2.18
CA ASP A 80 15.17 9.50 3.40
C ASP A 80 16.68 9.32 3.16
N TYR A 81 17.06 8.77 2.00
CA TYR A 81 18.46 8.64 1.60
C TYR A 81 19.13 10.02 1.45
N ILE A 82 18.51 10.96 0.74
CA ILE A 82 19.05 12.32 0.53
C ILE A 82 19.18 13.05 1.89
N ILE A 83 18.16 12.99 2.74
CA ILE A 83 18.18 13.63 4.06
C ILE A 83 19.27 13.01 4.93
N ASN A 84 19.40 11.69 4.96
CA ASN A 84 20.42 11.02 5.77
C ASN A 84 21.84 11.27 5.22
N LYS A 85 22.02 11.32 3.89
CA LYS A 85 23.28 11.71 3.26
C LYS A 85 23.66 13.15 3.64
N SER A 86 22.69 14.07 3.60
CA SER A 86 22.88 15.47 4.02
C SER A 86 23.16 15.60 5.52
N ARG A 87 22.54 14.80 6.39
CA ARG A 87 22.86 14.76 7.84
C ARG A 87 24.27 14.26 8.10
N ASN A 88 24.71 13.22 7.41
CA ASN A 88 26.11 12.75 7.48
C ASN A 88 27.09 13.83 6.97
N HIS A 89 26.68 14.62 5.98
CA HIS A 89 27.48 15.75 5.50
C HIS A 89 27.45 16.98 6.42
N ARG A 90 26.33 17.25 7.12
CA ARG A 90 26.17 18.36 8.09
C ARG A 90 26.88 18.10 9.41
N LEU A 91 27.10 16.84 9.79
CA LEU A 91 27.99 16.50 10.92
C LEU A 91 29.45 16.86 10.61
N ILE A 92 29.83 16.92 9.33
CA ILE A 92 31.17 17.32 8.87
C ILE A 92 31.26 18.85 8.71
N THR A 93 30.16 19.54 8.39
CA THR A 93 30.15 20.99 8.14
C THR A 93 29.22 21.73 9.09
N ARG A 94 29.57 21.82 10.37
CA ARG A 94 28.89 22.72 11.33
C ARG A 94 29.32 24.16 11.05
N ARG A 95 28.55 24.92 10.26
CA ARG A 95 28.29 26.37 10.43
C ARG A 95 27.30 26.92 9.39
N LYS A 96 26.34 27.70 9.92
CA LYS A 96 25.48 28.75 9.33
C LYS A 96 24.18 28.42 8.56
N SER A 97 23.23 29.32 8.88
CA SER A 97 21.98 29.79 8.24
C SER A 97 20.69 28.96 8.28
N THR A 98 19.80 29.40 9.18
CA THR A 98 18.45 29.99 8.97
C THR A 98 17.63 29.71 7.71
N GLY A 99 16.36 29.36 7.94
CA GLY A 99 15.20 29.84 7.16
C GLY A 99 14.72 28.95 6.02
N LEU A 100 13.48 28.45 6.09
CA LEU A 100 12.33 29.01 5.36
C LEU A 100 11.08 28.12 5.49
N LEU A 101 9.94 28.82 5.54
CA LEU A 101 8.58 28.41 5.84
C LEU A 101 8.03 27.40 4.83
N ARG A 102 7.30 26.38 5.30
CA ARG A 102 6.51 25.50 4.42
C ARG A 102 5.02 25.81 4.58
N GLY A 103 4.51 26.60 3.64
CA GLY A 103 3.10 26.96 3.54
C GLY A 103 2.20 25.75 3.30
N ASN A 104 1.01 25.84 3.89
CA ASN A 104 -0.11 24.94 3.72
C ASN A 104 -1.10 25.59 2.72
N PRO A 105 -1.49 24.93 1.62
CA PRO A 105 -2.62 25.41 0.83
C PRO A 105 -3.93 24.90 1.41
N ARG A 106 -4.83 25.86 1.63
CA ARG A 106 -6.18 25.77 2.17
C ARG A 106 -7.17 25.16 1.16
N ASP A 107 -8.19 24.51 1.73
CA ASP A 107 -9.63 24.61 1.48
C ASP A 107 -10.09 25.27 0.17
N GLN A 108 -10.86 24.51 -0.62
CA GLN A 108 -11.80 25.04 -1.60
C GLN A 108 -13.05 24.15 -1.59
N GLU A 109 -14.16 24.72 -1.09
CA GLU A 109 -15.49 24.14 -1.16
C GLU A 109 -16.06 24.36 -2.56
N GLU A 110 -16.34 23.27 -3.28
CA GLU A 110 -17.33 23.27 -4.36
C GLU A 110 -18.37 22.19 -4.09
N VAL A 111 -19.62 22.64 -4.01
CA VAL A 111 -20.82 21.83 -3.79
C VAL A 111 -21.34 21.45 -5.16
N GLY A 112 -20.84 20.33 -5.71
CA GLY A 112 -21.25 19.93 -7.06
C GLY A 112 -20.84 18.55 -7.59
N PHE A 113 -19.77 17.90 -7.11
CA PHE A 113 -19.36 16.56 -7.62
C PHE A 113 -18.64 15.70 -6.55
N ARG A 114 -18.97 15.91 -5.27
CA ARG A 114 -18.19 15.41 -4.13
C ARG A 114 -17.86 13.92 -4.22
N GLN A 115 -18.79 13.06 -4.65
CA GLN A 115 -18.56 11.62 -4.66
C GLN A 115 -17.48 11.16 -5.65
N GLU A 116 -17.35 11.80 -6.82
CA GLU A 116 -16.30 11.45 -7.79
C GLU A 116 -14.93 11.92 -7.28
N ASP A 117 -14.84 13.16 -6.81
CA ASP A 117 -13.60 13.73 -6.29
C ASP A 117 -13.13 13.02 -5.02
N ASP A 118 -14.07 12.62 -4.16
CA ASP A 118 -13.80 11.77 -2.99
C ASP A 118 -13.19 10.43 -3.45
N LEU A 119 -13.76 9.80 -4.49
CA LEU A 119 -13.24 8.54 -5.01
C LEU A 119 -11.84 8.71 -5.63
N ARG A 120 -11.59 9.83 -6.32
CA ARG A 120 -10.27 10.18 -6.86
C ARG A 120 -9.22 10.31 -5.76
N GLY A 121 -9.58 10.85 -4.59
CA GLY A 121 -8.71 10.93 -3.42
C GLY A 121 -8.46 9.58 -2.71
N LEU A 122 -9.40 8.64 -2.80
CA LEU A 122 -9.29 7.34 -2.16
C LEU A 122 -8.46 6.32 -2.95
N VAL A 123 -8.51 6.38 -4.29
CA VAL A 123 -7.74 5.48 -5.15
C VAL A 123 -6.34 6.05 -5.35
N PRO A 124 -5.26 5.31 -5.06
CA PRO A 124 -3.92 5.82 -5.27
C PRO A 124 -3.69 6.30 -6.72
N GLY A 125 -3.36 7.58 -6.90
CA GLY A 125 -3.16 8.17 -8.23
C GLY A 125 -4.46 8.41 -9.01
N GLY A 126 -5.61 8.42 -8.34
CA GLY A 126 -6.94 8.63 -8.90
C GLY A 126 -7.20 10.07 -9.35
N GLU A 127 -6.43 11.04 -8.85
CA GLU A 127 -6.65 12.48 -9.03
C GLU A 127 -6.77 12.88 -10.52
N GLY A 128 -5.94 12.28 -11.39
CA GLY A 128 -5.93 12.53 -12.84
C GLY A 128 -6.59 11.43 -13.68
N MET A 129 -7.37 10.52 -13.10
CA MET A 129 -8.03 9.44 -13.86
C MET A 129 -9.39 9.87 -14.38
N GLY A 130 -9.72 9.58 -15.64
CA GLY A 130 -11.10 9.68 -16.14
C GLY A 130 -12.03 8.65 -15.48
N PHE A 131 -13.32 8.97 -15.38
CA PHE A 131 -14.31 8.23 -14.60
C PHE A 131 -14.35 6.71 -14.84
N CYS A 132 -14.45 6.25 -16.10
CA CYS A 132 -14.47 4.81 -16.40
C CYS A 132 -13.20 4.07 -15.94
N ARG A 133 -12.04 4.73 -16.07
CA ARG A 133 -10.76 4.19 -15.62
C ARG A 133 -10.69 4.19 -14.09
N LEU A 134 -11.17 5.26 -13.44
CA LEU A 134 -11.25 5.35 -11.99
C LEU A 134 -12.07 4.19 -11.43
N LEU A 135 -13.27 3.93 -11.95
CA LEU A 135 -14.11 2.80 -11.51
C LEU A 135 -13.42 1.43 -11.69
N SER A 136 -12.77 1.21 -12.83
CA SER A 136 -12.04 -0.05 -13.09
C SER A 136 -10.87 -0.25 -12.12
N GLU A 137 -10.11 0.81 -11.84
CA GLU A 137 -9.00 0.79 -10.89
C GLU A 137 -9.50 0.65 -9.45
N THR A 138 -10.60 1.30 -9.07
CA THR A 138 -11.28 1.16 -7.77
C THR A 138 -11.70 -0.29 -7.51
N ALA A 139 -12.46 -0.89 -8.43
CA ALA A 139 -12.93 -2.27 -8.27
C ALA A 139 -11.76 -3.24 -8.10
N HIS A 140 -10.70 -3.05 -8.88
CA HIS A 140 -9.50 -3.85 -8.75
C HIS A 140 -8.75 -3.59 -7.44
N TYR A 141 -8.67 -2.34 -7.00
CA TYR A 141 -8.02 -1.96 -5.74
C TYR A 141 -8.73 -2.57 -4.54
N ILE A 142 -10.07 -2.49 -4.48
CA ILE A 142 -10.90 -3.14 -3.45
C ILE A 142 -10.65 -4.65 -3.42
N LYS A 143 -10.61 -5.31 -4.59
CA LYS A 143 -10.30 -6.75 -4.66
C LYS A 143 -8.94 -7.06 -4.02
N CYS A 144 -7.93 -6.21 -4.24
CA CYS A 144 -6.60 -6.39 -3.67
C CYS A 144 -6.56 -6.09 -2.17
N LEU A 145 -7.28 -5.07 -1.70
CA LEU A 145 -7.41 -4.78 -0.26
C LEU A 145 -8.04 -5.95 0.49
N ARG A 146 -9.08 -6.58 -0.07
CA ARG A 146 -9.68 -7.79 0.52
C ARG A 146 -8.66 -8.94 0.60
N ALA A 147 -7.87 -9.15 -0.45
CA ALA A 147 -6.80 -10.15 -0.45
C ALA A 147 -5.69 -9.83 0.57
N GLN A 148 -5.37 -8.54 0.74
CA GLN A 148 -4.41 -8.08 1.74
C GLN A 148 -4.89 -8.41 3.15
N VAL A 149 -6.13 -8.04 3.49
CA VAL A 149 -6.72 -8.34 4.81
C VAL A 149 -6.73 -9.84 5.06
N GLN A 150 -7.24 -10.64 4.12
CA GLN A 150 -7.28 -12.10 4.26
C GLN A 150 -5.91 -12.73 4.54
N VAL A 151 -4.86 -12.33 3.81
CA VAL A 151 -3.53 -12.87 4.05
C VAL A 151 -2.98 -12.46 5.40
N MET A 152 -3.20 -11.21 5.82
CA MET A 152 -2.74 -10.74 7.12
C MET A 152 -3.49 -11.44 8.27
N THR A 153 -4.79 -11.66 8.13
CA THR A 153 -5.60 -12.43 9.09
C THR A 153 -5.12 -13.88 9.17
N ASN A 154 -4.98 -14.57 8.04
CA ASN A 154 -4.49 -15.96 8.03
C ASN A 154 -3.11 -16.09 8.71
N ILE A 155 -2.21 -15.13 8.49
CA ILE A 155 -0.91 -15.12 9.18
C ILE A 155 -1.11 -15.05 10.70
N LEU A 156 -1.97 -14.14 11.19
CA LEU A 156 -2.26 -14.02 12.62
C LEU A 156 -2.90 -15.29 13.19
N ASP A 157 -3.87 -15.88 12.48
CA ASP A 157 -4.53 -17.11 12.91
C ASP A 157 -3.53 -18.26 13.04
N HIS A 158 -2.58 -18.38 12.10
CA HIS A 158 -1.51 -19.36 12.19
C HIS A 158 -0.59 -19.15 13.41
N TYR A 159 -0.35 -17.90 13.83
CA TYR A 159 0.44 -17.60 15.03
C TYR A 159 -0.34 -17.79 16.34
N ASN A 160 -1.65 -17.59 16.33
CA ASN A 160 -2.50 -17.77 17.52
C ASN A 160 -2.90 -19.23 17.74
N SER A 161 -2.75 -20.08 16.71
CA SER A 161 -3.05 -21.51 16.75
C SER A 161 -1.83 -22.38 17.10
N THR A 162 -0.64 -21.77 17.21
CA THR A 162 0.62 -22.39 17.67
C THR A 162 0.99 -21.85 19.03
#